data_AF-A0A9E5AV24-F1
#
_entry.id   AF-A0A9E5AV24-F1
#
_cell.length_a   1.000
_cell.length_b   1.000
_cell.length_c   1.000
_cell.angle_alpha   90.00
_cell.angle_beta   90.00
_cell.angle_gamma   90.00
#
_symmetry.space_group_name_H-M   'P 1'
#
loop_
_entity.id
_entity.type
_entity.pdbx_description
1 polymer ?
#
loop_
_entity_poly.entity_id
_entity_poly.type
_entity_poly.pdbx_seq_one_letter_code
_entity_poly.pdbx_strand_id
1 'polypeptide(L)'
;MSRLMIMLLVATWVASSPAAENPFDFTKTIPGQAPKGFRSTVLGTGKPSPWQIITTNAPGKTGMTKQSVLSHLGEEPDDSRLPMLICESADYRNFTIAVRFQITGGRGVQAAGIAFRMVDEKNFYLLAVRPKDRKVFFTIFKDGEAKSGLVGENIIVAQDGWQELTFTADAGRFAWTLNGRSYDLTLDPATTPVLPAGKIAFWTRSDTRVQFTELRVTTKEALAQVTVREVLDADDKLVGLRIVAAAKEGVEPQVIASHEEKEMGRPGEKAAKDALAKSKNYYLKTGDTVTVSLPLRDKNGDTIAALQVITRPSGTQTEENAVSYALKVVKKIEARLKSAKDLAD
;
A
#
# COMPACT_ATOMS: atom_id res chain seq x y z
N MET A 1 12.11 -61.82 -18.46
CA MET A 1 11.20 -60.66 -18.39
C MET A 1 11.38 -60.00 -17.03
N SER A 2 12.04 -58.85 -16.97
CA SER A 2 12.03 -57.98 -15.78
C SER A 2 12.09 -56.54 -16.29
N ARG A 3 10.99 -55.79 -16.09
CA ARG A 3 10.85 -54.40 -16.53
C ARG A 3 11.37 -53.50 -15.41
N LEU A 4 12.49 -52.84 -15.64
CA LEU A 4 13.05 -51.81 -14.76
C LEU A 4 12.33 -50.49 -15.05
N MET A 5 11.53 -50.02 -14.08
CA MET A 5 10.77 -48.77 -14.17
C MET A 5 11.69 -47.61 -13.75
N ILE A 6 12.12 -46.80 -14.70
CA ILE A 6 12.91 -45.59 -14.44
C ILE A 6 11.94 -44.48 -14.02
N MET A 7 12.01 -44.07 -12.75
CA MET A 7 11.26 -42.96 -12.20
C MET A 7 12.00 -41.66 -12.51
N LEU A 8 11.45 -40.84 -13.41
CA LEU A 8 12.01 -39.54 -13.78
C LEU A 8 11.69 -38.54 -12.65
N LEU A 9 12.70 -38.13 -11.88
CA LEU A 9 12.57 -37.02 -10.94
C LEU A 9 12.55 -35.70 -11.72
N VAL A 10 11.39 -35.08 -11.83
CA VAL A 10 11.26 -33.71 -12.33
C VAL A 10 11.61 -32.75 -11.19
N ALA A 11 12.81 -32.18 -11.23
CA ALA A 11 13.21 -31.11 -10.31
C ALA A 11 12.46 -29.82 -10.70
N THR A 12 11.44 -29.46 -9.95
CA THR A 12 10.76 -28.17 -10.05
C THR A 12 11.69 -27.08 -9.54
N TRP A 13 12.27 -26.32 -10.46
CA TRP A 13 12.93 -25.06 -10.15
C TRP A 13 11.88 -24.05 -9.68
N VAL A 14 11.82 -23.81 -8.37
CA VAL A 14 11.12 -22.65 -7.83
C VAL A 14 11.99 -21.44 -8.13
N ALA A 15 11.65 -20.71 -9.18
CA ALA A 15 12.22 -19.38 -9.43
C ALA A 15 11.87 -18.50 -8.22
N SER A 16 12.86 -18.25 -7.37
CA SER A 16 12.73 -17.27 -6.30
C SER A 16 12.79 -15.91 -6.98
N SER A 17 11.64 -15.24 -7.11
CA SER A 17 11.60 -13.84 -7.51
C SER A 17 12.53 -13.05 -6.58
N PRO A 18 13.35 -12.11 -7.09
CA PRO A 18 14.17 -11.27 -6.22
C PRO A 18 13.23 -10.58 -5.25
N ALA A 19 13.49 -10.76 -3.94
CA ALA A 19 12.79 -10.01 -2.92
C ALA A 19 12.91 -8.53 -3.27
N ALA A 20 11.78 -7.84 -3.44
CA ALA A 20 11.78 -6.40 -3.63
C ALA A 20 12.65 -5.79 -2.51
N GLU A 21 13.67 -5.01 -2.88
CA GLU A 21 14.56 -4.40 -1.89
C GLU A 21 13.70 -3.60 -0.90
N ASN A 22 13.83 -3.87 0.40
CA ASN A 22 13.15 -3.10 1.42
C ASN A 22 13.69 -1.66 1.35
N PRO A 23 12.90 -0.66 0.90
CA PRO A 23 13.40 0.70 0.74
C PRO A 23 13.79 1.34 2.09
N PHE A 24 13.40 0.70 3.20
CA PHE A 24 13.72 1.11 4.55
C PHE A 24 14.93 0.37 5.17
N ASP A 25 15.65 -0.44 4.39
CA ASP A 25 16.91 -1.03 4.82
C ASP A 25 18.07 -0.05 4.64
N PHE A 26 18.55 0.48 5.77
CA PHE A 26 19.63 1.48 5.80
C PHE A 26 21.00 0.89 6.12
N THR A 27 21.15 -0.44 6.10
CA THR A 27 22.44 -1.10 6.40
C THR A 27 23.56 -0.71 5.44
N LYS A 28 23.21 -0.36 4.19
CA LYS A 28 24.14 0.09 3.15
C LYS A 28 24.31 1.62 3.07
N THR A 29 23.59 2.38 3.90
CA THR A 29 23.64 3.85 3.87
C THR A 29 24.81 4.36 4.71
N ILE A 30 25.56 5.32 4.17
CA ILE A 30 26.69 5.95 4.84
C ILE A 30 26.16 6.82 6.00
N PRO A 31 26.66 6.66 7.24
CA PRO A 31 26.28 7.52 8.35
C PRO A 31 26.51 9.01 8.07
N GLY A 32 25.64 9.88 8.60
CA GLY A 32 25.66 11.33 8.37
C GLY A 32 24.91 11.77 7.12
N GLN A 33 24.44 10.85 6.28
CA GLN A 33 23.68 11.16 5.07
C GLN A 33 22.21 10.81 5.20
N ALA A 34 21.35 11.55 4.49
CA ALA A 34 19.96 11.16 4.28
C ALA A 34 19.89 9.85 3.46
N PRO A 35 18.94 8.95 3.73
CA PRO A 35 18.78 7.73 2.95
C PRO A 35 18.38 8.06 1.50
N LYS A 36 18.95 7.33 0.54
CA LYS A 36 18.60 7.46 -0.88
C LYS A 36 17.14 7.07 -1.10
N GLY A 37 16.46 7.75 -2.02
CA GLY A 37 15.04 7.51 -2.30
C GLY A 37 14.09 8.13 -1.27
N PHE A 38 14.59 9.00 -0.39
CA PHE A 38 13.77 9.76 0.54
C PHE A 38 13.90 11.26 0.30
N ARG A 39 12.79 11.98 0.51
CA ARG A 39 12.74 13.44 0.44
C ARG A 39 12.33 14.02 1.79
N SER A 40 13.09 14.98 2.27
CA SER A 40 12.73 15.76 3.46
C SER A 40 11.82 16.92 3.10
N THR A 41 10.79 17.15 3.91
CA THR A 41 9.92 18.32 3.85
C THR A 41 9.47 18.70 5.26
N VAL A 42 8.80 19.84 5.41
CA VAL A 42 8.15 20.26 6.66
C VAL A 42 6.76 20.76 6.29
N LEU A 43 5.73 20.20 6.92
CA LEU A 43 4.42 20.83 6.94
C LEU A 43 4.38 21.87 8.07
N GLY A 44 3.89 23.07 7.76
CA GLY A 44 3.92 24.22 8.67
C GLY A 44 5.00 25.23 8.26
N THR A 45 5.75 25.73 9.24
CA THR A 45 6.74 26.81 9.04
C THR A 45 8.16 26.28 8.84
N GLY A 46 9.03 27.11 8.25
CA GLY A 46 10.48 26.85 8.21
C GLY A 46 10.96 26.02 7.02
N LYS A 47 12.23 25.64 7.06
CA LYS A 47 12.92 24.86 6.02
C LYS A 47 12.85 23.36 6.33
N PRO A 48 13.00 22.47 5.33
CA PRO A 48 13.13 21.02 5.57
C PRO A 48 14.20 20.71 6.60
N SER A 49 13.90 19.77 7.51
CA SER A 49 14.77 19.46 8.66
C SER A 49 15.73 18.29 8.38
N PRO A 50 16.89 18.23 9.05
CA PRO A 50 17.94 17.26 8.78
C PRO A 50 17.55 15.86 9.26
N TRP A 51 17.33 14.98 8.29
CA TRP A 51 17.24 13.54 8.50
C TRP A 51 18.52 12.88 8.06
N GLN A 52 19.04 11.96 8.87
CA GLN A 52 20.28 11.26 8.55
C GLN A 52 20.29 9.85 9.14
N ILE A 53 21.09 8.99 8.53
CA ILE A 53 21.45 7.71 9.13
C ILE A 53 22.56 7.93 10.15
N ILE A 54 22.40 7.38 11.35
CA ILE A 54 23.43 7.38 12.39
C ILE A 54 23.69 5.95 12.84
N THR A 55 24.85 5.71 13.45
CA THR A 55 25.11 4.44 14.13
C THR A 55 24.91 4.62 15.63
N THR A 56 24.02 3.83 16.22
CA THR A 56 23.70 3.88 17.67
C THR A 56 23.46 2.48 18.21
N ASN A 57 23.38 2.35 19.53
CA ASN A 57 22.93 1.13 20.17
C ASN A 57 21.39 1.12 20.16
N ALA A 58 20.78 0.19 19.43
CA ALA A 58 19.33 0.08 19.28
C ALA A 58 18.89 -1.39 19.43
N PRO A 59 17.59 -1.65 19.69
CA PRO A 59 17.10 -3.01 19.83
C PRO A 59 17.32 -3.82 18.55
N GLY A 60 17.73 -5.07 18.72
CA GLY A 60 17.78 -6.09 17.68
C GLY A 60 17.36 -7.45 18.23
N LYS A 61 17.53 -8.51 17.43
CA LYS A 61 17.00 -9.86 17.73
C LYS A 61 17.42 -10.44 19.09
N THR A 62 18.63 -10.15 19.55
CA THR A 62 19.22 -10.73 20.78
C THR A 62 19.51 -9.66 21.85
N GLY A 63 18.90 -8.49 21.74
CA GLY A 63 19.09 -7.37 22.67
C GLY A 63 19.59 -6.10 21.99
N MET A 64 20.17 -5.19 22.77
CA MET A 64 20.72 -3.92 22.25
C MET A 64 22.00 -4.19 21.45
N THR A 65 22.03 -3.74 20.20
CA THR A 65 23.18 -3.90 19.31
C THR A 65 23.47 -2.61 18.53
N LYS A 66 24.74 -2.43 18.17
CA LYS A 66 25.17 -1.29 17.34
C LYS A 66 24.69 -1.49 15.91
N GLN A 67 23.86 -0.58 15.41
CA GLN A 67 23.25 -0.66 14.08
C GLN A 67 22.99 0.73 13.49
N SER A 68 22.81 0.76 12.17
CA SER A 68 22.42 1.98 11.44
C SER A 68 20.93 2.24 11.63
N VAL A 69 20.59 3.43 12.11
CA VAL A 69 19.21 3.87 12.37
C VAL A 69 18.94 5.18 11.67
N LEU A 70 17.68 5.42 11.30
CA LEU A 70 17.26 6.73 10.81
C LEU A 70 17.06 7.68 12.00
N SER A 71 17.56 8.90 11.89
CA SER A 71 17.40 9.91 12.94
C SER A 71 16.96 11.25 12.39
N HIS A 72 16.06 11.89 13.13
CA HIS A 72 15.78 13.31 13.03
C HIS A 72 16.43 14.02 14.22
N LEU A 73 17.20 15.07 13.93
CA LEU A 73 18.08 15.72 14.92
C LEU A 73 17.42 16.85 15.70
N GLY A 74 16.18 17.21 15.35
CA GLY A 74 15.49 18.37 15.91
C GLY A 74 16.11 19.69 15.44
N GLU A 75 15.29 20.73 15.31
CA GLU A 75 15.75 22.07 14.95
C GLU A 75 15.05 23.12 15.82
N GLU A 76 13.82 23.48 15.44
CA GLU A 76 13.08 24.59 16.01
C GLU A 76 11.90 24.08 16.86
N PRO A 77 11.70 24.60 18.09
CA PRO A 77 10.67 24.11 19.00
C PRO A 77 9.26 24.61 18.65
N ASP A 78 9.02 25.03 17.42
CA ASP A 78 7.72 25.52 16.95
C ASP A 78 6.74 24.35 16.77
N ASP A 79 5.67 24.35 17.58
CA ASP A 79 4.65 23.31 17.62
C ASP A 79 3.77 23.21 16.37
N SER A 80 3.86 24.18 15.46
CA SER A 80 3.24 24.12 14.14
C SER A 80 4.08 23.34 13.12
N ARG A 81 5.34 23.05 13.42
CA ARG A 81 6.25 22.33 12.53
C ARG A 81 6.05 20.82 12.63
N LEU A 82 5.85 20.21 11.48
CA LEU A 82 5.77 18.77 11.29
C LEU A 82 6.84 18.33 10.27
N PRO A 83 8.12 18.21 10.68
CA PRO A 83 9.14 17.62 9.83
C PRO A 83 8.78 16.21 9.38
N MET A 84 9.00 15.94 8.09
CA MET A 84 8.68 14.68 7.45
C MET A 84 9.84 14.19 6.58
N LEU A 85 10.01 12.87 6.54
CA LEU A 85 10.87 12.18 5.60
C LEU A 85 10.04 11.18 4.80
N ILE A 86 9.77 11.54 3.55
CA ILE A 86 8.88 10.83 2.64
C ILE A 86 9.69 9.79 1.87
N CYS A 87 9.23 8.53 1.87
CA CYS A 87 9.79 7.48 1.03
C CYS A 87 9.22 7.61 -0.39
N GLU A 88 10.07 7.82 -1.40
CA GLU A 88 9.64 8.07 -2.79
C GLU A 88 9.50 6.77 -3.62
N SER A 89 9.81 5.61 -3.04
CA SER A 89 9.95 4.36 -3.80
C SER A 89 8.64 3.78 -4.36
N ALA A 90 7.51 3.99 -3.68
CA ALA A 90 6.21 3.40 -4.08
C ALA A 90 5.04 4.11 -3.41
N ASP A 91 3.83 3.93 -3.97
CA ASP A 91 2.56 4.31 -3.34
C ASP A 91 1.91 3.10 -2.66
N TYR A 92 1.41 3.29 -1.44
CA TYR A 92 0.91 2.23 -0.58
C TYR A 92 -0.56 2.43 -0.26
N ARG A 93 -1.40 1.47 -0.67
CA ARG A 93 -2.83 1.46 -0.35
C ARG A 93 -3.10 0.68 0.92
N ASN A 94 -2.83 -0.62 0.86
CA ASN A 94 -3.02 -1.58 1.93
C ASN A 94 -1.65 -2.15 2.32
N PHE A 95 -1.28 -1.98 3.57
CA PHE A 95 0.06 -2.33 4.03
C PHE A 95 0.08 -2.56 5.53
N THR A 96 1.09 -3.30 5.97
CA THR A 96 1.51 -3.34 7.37
C THR A 96 2.91 -2.72 7.45
N ILE A 97 3.08 -1.75 8.34
CA ILE A 97 4.38 -1.19 8.70
C ILE A 97 4.75 -1.61 10.12
N ALA A 98 5.96 -2.13 10.30
CA ALA A 98 6.58 -2.35 11.59
C ALA A 98 7.75 -1.37 11.75
N VAL A 99 7.83 -0.74 12.92
CA VAL A 99 8.86 0.23 13.27
C VAL A 99 9.07 0.26 14.77
N ARG A 100 10.33 0.37 15.19
CA ARG A 100 10.69 0.79 16.53
C ARG A 100 11.24 2.20 16.52
N PHE A 101 10.85 3.02 17.49
CA PHE A 101 11.37 4.37 17.59
C PHE A 101 11.55 4.84 19.02
N GLN A 102 12.54 5.70 19.23
CA GLN A 102 12.83 6.31 20.53
C GLN A 102 12.92 7.83 20.38
N ILE A 103 12.12 8.55 21.15
CA ILE A 103 12.25 10.00 21.29
C ILE A 103 13.36 10.26 22.32
N THR A 104 14.42 10.95 21.90
CA THR A 104 15.64 11.22 22.68
C THR A 104 15.69 12.66 23.19
N GLY A 105 14.76 13.53 22.79
CA GLY A 105 14.62 14.87 23.33
C GLY A 105 13.79 15.80 22.44
N GLY A 106 13.99 17.10 22.66
CA GLY A 106 13.17 18.18 22.09
C GLY A 106 12.54 19.00 23.22
N ARG A 107 12.30 20.29 23.00
CA ARG A 107 11.74 21.20 24.02
C ARG A 107 10.24 21.42 23.81
N GLY A 108 9.79 21.45 22.56
CA GLY A 108 8.38 21.61 22.21
C GLY A 108 7.58 20.33 22.45
N VAL A 109 6.45 20.21 21.75
CA VAL A 109 5.64 18.98 21.78
C VAL A 109 6.44 17.81 21.22
N GLN A 110 6.76 16.85 22.09
CA GLN A 110 7.46 15.63 21.73
C GLN A 110 6.51 14.59 21.14
N ALA A 111 6.49 14.48 19.82
CA ALA A 111 5.69 13.50 19.09
C ALA A 111 6.45 12.95 17.89
N ALA A 112 6.26 11.67 17.61
CA ALA A 112 6.78 10.99 16.43
C ALA A 112 5.80 9.92 15.96
N GLY A 113 5.95 9.49 14.72
CA GLY A 113 5.18 8.37 14.18
C GLY A 113 5.28 8.27 12.67
N ILE A 114 4.18 7.84 12.07
CA ILE A 114 4.07 7.63 10.62
C ILE A 114 3.01 8.57 10.02
N ALA A 115 3.29 9.06 8.83
CA ALA A 115 2.29 9.60 7.92
C ALA A 115 2.17 8.64 6.74
N PHE A 116 0.96 8.44 6.23
CA PHE A 116 0.70 7.42 5.22
C PHE A 116 -0.48 7.80 4.33
N ARG A 117 -0.56 7.13 3.18
CA ARG A 117 -1.42 7.54 2.06
C ARG A 117 -1.24 9.02 1.75
N MET A 118 0.03 9.43 1.74
CA MET A 118 0.42 10.79 1.39
C MET A 118 0.35 10.94 -0.12
N VAL A 119 -0.78 11.46 -0.59
CA VAL A 119 -1.01 11.79 -2.01
C VAL A 119 -0.21 13.05 -2.35
N ASP A 120 -0.24 14.02 -1.45
CA ASP A 120 0.52 15.25 -1.47
C ASP A 120 0.66 15.79 -0.03
N GLU A 121 1.32 16.94 0.12
CA GLU A 121 1.55 17.59 1.43
C GLU A 121 0.28 18.18 2.08
N LYS A 122 -0.88 18.05 1.43
CA LYS A 122 -2.20 18.51 1.89
C LYS A 122 -3.18 17.37 2.19
N ASN A 123 -2.91 16.16 1.69
CA ASN A 123 -3.81 15.02 1.70
C ASN A 123 -3.09 13.76 2.18
N PHE A 124 -3.22 13.46 3.47
CA PHE A 124 -2.60 12.29 4.10
C PHE A 124 -3.22 11.96 5.46
N TYR A 125 -2.91 10.78 5.98
CA TYR A 125 -3.19 10.41 7.37
C TYR A 125 -1.91 10.45 8.20
N LEU A 126 -2.05 10.79 9.47
CA LEU A 126 -0.92 10.89 10.41
C LEU A 126 -1.28 10.21 11.73
N LEU A 127 -0.43 9.28 12.17
CA LEU A 127 -0.49 8.70 13.51
C LEU A 127 0.61 9.30 14.36
N ALA A 128 0.22 9.92 15.47
CA ALA A 128 1.11 10.54 16.44
C ALA A 128 1.18 9.74 17.72
N VAL A 129 2.38 9.32 18.12
CA VAL A 129 2.63 8.76 19.44
C VAL A 129 3.34 9.80 20.29
N ARG A 130 2.81 10.06 21.48
CA ARG A 130 3.36 10.97 22.48
C ARG A 130 3.63 10.20 23.77
N PRO A 131 4.78 9.52 23.90
CA PRO A 131 5.11 8.70 25.07
C PRO A 131 5.08 9.50 26.38
N LYS A 132 5.60 10.74 26.36
CA LYS A 132 5.63 11.64 27.52
C LYS A 132 4.22 11.93 28.08
N ASP A 133 3.25 12.13 27.19
CA ASP A 133 1.86 12.42 27.56
C ASP A 133 0.99 11.16 27.63
N ARG A 134 1.55 10.00 27.30
CA ARG A 134 0.89 8.69 27.19
C ARG A 134 -0.34 8.69 26.27
N LYS A 135 -0.25 9.42 25.15
CA LYS A 135 -1.36 9.60 24.20
C LYS A 135 -1.00 9.21 22.76
N VAL A 136 -2.01 8.79 22.01
CA VAL A 136 -1.93 8.55 20.57
C VAL A 136 -3.02 9.36 19.88
N PHE A 137 -2.63 10.11 18.86
CA PHE A 137 -3.56 10.88 18.04
C PHE A 137 -3.55 10.36 16.60
N PHE A 138 -4.72 10.43 15.97
CA PHE A 138 -4.88 10.21 14.54
C PHE A 138 -5.34 11.52 13.92
N THR A 139 -4.63 12.01 12.92
CA THR A 139 -4.96 13.25 12.22
C THR A 139 -5.23 12.96 10.75
N ILE A 140 -6.35 13.46 10.27
CA ILE A 140 -6.69 13.46 8.85
C ILE A 140 -6.31 14.83 8.28
N PHE A 141 -5.42 14.84 7.31
CA PHE A 141 -5.14 16.01 6.49
C PHE A 141 -5.88 15.85 5.17
N LYS A 142 -6.75 16.82 4.87
CA LYS A 142 -7.51 16.85 3.62
C LYS A 142 -7.60 18.29 3.13
N ASP A 143 -7.19 18.52 1.90
CA ASP A 143 -7.17 19.85 1.28
C ASP A 143 -6.40 20.90 2.12
N GLY A 144 -5.43 20.45 2.92
CA GLY A 144 -4.62 21.27 3.82
C GLY A 144 -5.24 21.52 5.21
N GLU A 145 -6.48 21.10 5.43
CA GLU A 145 -7.13 21.15 6.74
C GLU A 145 -6.80 19.91 7.57
N ALA A 146 -6.59 20.10 8.88
CA ALA A 146 -6.22 19.04 9.80
C ALA A 146 -7.34 18.76 10.82
N LYS A 147 -7.88 17.53 10.80
CA LYS A 147 -8.82 17.05 11.81
C LYS A 147 -8.11 16.03 12.70
N SER A 148 -7.70 16.46 13.89
CA SER A 148 -7.01 15.62 14.87
C SER A 148 -7.99 15.00 15.88
N GLY A 149 -7.87 13.70 16.10
CA GLY A 149 -8.64 12.95 17.09
C GLY A 149 -7.73 12.19 18.06
N LEU A 150 -8.13 12.14 19.32
CA LEU A 150 -7.47 11.29 20.32
C LEU A 150 -7.98 9.86 20.12
N VAL A 151 -7.07 8.93 19.85
CA VAL A 151 -7.39 7.53 19.52
C VAL A 151 -6.76 6.53 20.49
N GLY A 152 -5.94 7.01 21.43
CA GLY A 152 -5.38 6.20 22.50
C GLY A 152 -4.96 7.05 23.69
N GLU A 153 -5.33 6.60 24.88
CA GLU A 153 -4.92 7.19 26.16
C GLU A 153 -4.30 6.13 27.07
N ASN A 154 -3.51 6.57 28.03
CA ASN A 154 -2.82 5.72 29.00
C ASN A 154 -2.01 4.61 28.30
N ILE A 155 -1.32 4.95 27.21
CA ILE A 155 -0.50 3.98 26.50
C ILE A 155 0.58 3.41 27.43
N ILE A 156 0.96 2.16 27.16
CA ILE A 156 2.11 1.52 27.79
C ILE A 156 3.35 2.11 27.14
N VAL A 157 4.28 2.63 27.94
CA VAL A 157 5.56 3.15 27.46
C VAL A 157 6.60 2.06 27.66
N ALA A 158 7.38 1.75 26.62
CA ALA A 158 8.45 0.77 26.71
C ALA A 158 9.53 1.20 27.72
N GLN A 159 9.99 0.26 28.54
CA GLN A 159 10.96 0.55 29.62
C GLN A 159 12.33 0.99 29.11
N ASP A 160 12.75 0.51 27.94
CA ASP A 160 13.99 0.90 27.26
C ASP A 160 13.83 2.20 26.44
N GLY A 161 12.64 2.81 26.45
CA GLY A 161 12.28 3.99 25.68
C GLY A 161 12.02 3.73 24.19
N TRP A 162 12.29 2.53 23.67
CA TRP A 162 12.02 2.16 22.28
C TRP A 162 10.59 1.68 22.14
N GLN A 163 9.74 2.55 21.61
CA GLN A 163 8.35 2.23 21.34
C GLN A 163 8.29 1.31 20.12
N GLU A 164 7.56 0.19 20.24
CA GLU A 164 7.31 -0.75 19.15
C GLU A 164 5.92 -0.52 18.58
N LEU A 165 5.86 -0.14 17.30
CA LEU A 165 4.63 0.11 16.57
C LEU A 165 4.54 -0.85 15.38
N THR A 166 3.48 -1.64 15.35
CA THR A 166 3.02 -2.33 14.13
C THR A 166 1.68 -1.74 13.73
N PHE A 167 1.57 -1.19 12.53
CA PHE A 167 0.37 -0.52 12.03
C PHE A 167 -0.07 -1.15 10.71
N THR A 168 -1.35 -1.45 10.58
CA THR A 168 -1.96 -2.00 9.37
C THR A 168 -3.01 -1.02 8.84
N ALA A 169 -2.88 -0.69 7.56
CA ALA A 169 -3.90 0.00 6.78
C ALA A 169 -4.57 -0.99 5.82
N ASP A 170 -5.90 -1.07 5.89
CA ASP A 170 -6.72 -1.87 4.99
C ASP A 170 -7.98 -1.06 4.61
N ALA A 171 -7.99 -0.51 3.40
CA ALA A 171 -9.02 0.43 2.94
C ALA A 171 -9.24 1.57 3.96
N GLY A 172 -10.43 1.70 4.57
CA GLY A 172 -10.72 2.70 5.61
C GLY A 172 -10.53 2.20 7.04
N ARG A 173 -9.98 1.00 7.23
CA ARG A 173 -9.75 0.37 8.52
C ARG A 173 -8.28 0.42 8.88
N PHE A 174 -8.01 0.90 10.08
CA PHE A 174 -6.67 1.02 10.62
C PHE A 174 -6.62 0.24 11.93
N ALA A 175 -5.56 -0.53 12.12
CA ALA A 175 -5.32 -1.22 13.37
C ALA A 175 -3.85 -1.13 13.69
N TRP A 176 -3.50 -1.00 14.97
CA TRP A 176 -2.11 -0.99 15.38
C TRP A 176 -1.91 -1.58 16.76
N THR A 177 -0.71 -2.12 16.95
CA THR A 177 -0.21 -2.51 18.26
C THR A 177 0.91 -1.56 18.63
N LEU A 178 0.83 -0.98 19.83
CA LEU A 178 1.87 -0.14 20.42
C LEU A 178 2.30 -0.78 21.74
N ASN A 179 3.56 -1.21 21.83
CA ASN A 179 4.14 -1.88 23.01
C ASN A 179 3.25 -3.01 23.55
N GLY A 180 2.75 -3.87 22.65
CA GLY A 180 1.90 -5.00 22.99
C GLY A 180 0.42 -4.67 23.23
N ARG A 181 0.01 -3.39 23.23
CA ARG A 181 -1.41 -3.00 23.35
C ARG A 181 -2.01 -2.68 21.98
N SER A 182 -3.17 -3.28 21.67
CA SER A 182 -3.87 -3.10 20.40
C SER A 182 -4.86 -1.94 20.43
N TYR A 183 -5.02 -1.31 19.27
CA TYR A 183 -5.91 -0.20 18.98
C TYR A 183 -6.44 -0.35 17.54
N ASP A 184 -7.57 0.27 17.27
CA ASP A 184 -8.16 0.31 15.94
C ASP A 184 -8.96 1.60 15.70
N LEU A 185 -9.13 1.93 14.43
CA LEU A 185 -9.93 3.06 13.95
C LEU A 185 -10.52 2.69 12.59
N THR A 186 -11.83 2.81 12.45
CA THR A 186 -12.50 2.68 11.15
C THR A 186 -13.07 4.03 10.74
N LEU A 187 -12.72 4.49 9.54
CA LEU A 187 -13.31 5.69 8.96
C LEU A 187 -14.75 5.40 8.52
N ASP A 188 -15.62 6.38 8.72
CA ASP A 188 -16.95 6.39 8.12
C ASP A 188 -16.86 6.98 6.69
N PRO A 189 -17.08 6.16 5.63
CA PRO A 189 -16.98 6.63 4.25
C PRO A 189 -17.99 7.73 3.89
N ALA A 190 -19.11 7.83 4.63
CA ALA A 190 -20.13 8.84 4.36
C ALA A 190 -19.65 10.26 4.73
N THR A 191 -18.79 10.37 5.73
CA THR A 191 -18.27 11.65 6.23
C THR A 191 -16.81 11.88 5.88
N THR A 192 -16.03 10.82 5.73
CA THR A 192 -14.60 10.86 5.48
C THR A 192 -14.25 9.89 4.35
N PRO A 193 -14.20 10.37 3.09
CA PRO A 193 -13.74 9.57 1.97
C PRO A 193 -12.33 9.03 2.25
N VAL A 194 -12.14 7.76 1.90
CA VAL A 194 -10.87 7.07 2.07
C VAL A 194 -9.88 7.61 1.03
N LEU A 195 -8.73 8.11 1.49
CA LEU A 195 -7.66 8.56 0.60
C LEU A 195 -7.15 7.39 -0.27
N PRO A 196 -6.74 7.64 -1.52
CA PRO A 196 -6.15 6.64 -2.41
C PRO A 196 -4.78 6.17 -1.88
N ALA A 197 -4.05 5.32 -2.64
CA ALA A 197 -2.68 5.01 -2.24
C ALA A 197 -1.84 6.30 -2.27
N GLY A 198 -0.77 6.28 -1.50
CA GLY A 198 0.20 7.36 -1.49
C GLY A 198 1.44 6.96 -0.72
N LYS A 199 2.37 7.89 -0.59
CA LYS A 199 3.64 7.65 0.08
C LYS A 199 3.46 7.35 1.57
N ILE A 200 4.48 6.71 2.13
CA ILE A 200 4.70 6.60 3.58
C ILE A 200 5.82 7.56 3.95
N ALA A 201 5.66 8.25 5.08
CA ALA A 201 6.67 9.12 5.65
C ALA A 201 6.84 8.87 7.16
N PHE A 202 8.05 9.07 7.66
CA PHE A 202 8.29 9.25 9.09
C PHE A 202 8.18 10.72 9.42
N TRP A 203 7.66 11.04 10.60
CA TRP A 203 7.46 12.42 10.97
C TRP A 203 7.71 12.67 12.45
N THR A 204 7.95 13.94 12.77
CA THR A 204 8.12 14.45 14.12
C THR A 204 7.38 15.75 14.31
N ARG A 205 7.11 16.16 15.56
CA ARG A 205 6.60 17.50 15.88
C ARG A 205 7.69 18.39 16.48
N SER A 206 7.67 19.68 16.17
CA SER A 206 8.58 20.68 16.77
C SER A 206 10.06 20.26 16.59
N ASP A 207 10.89 20.46 17.63
CA ASP A 207 12.30 20.05 17.69
C ASP A 207 12.48 18.63 18.24
N THR A 208 11.49 17.74 18.08
CA THR A 208 11.60 16.35 18.55
C THR A 208 12.80 15.65 17.91
N ARG A 209 13.70 15.18 18.77
CA ARG A 209 14.82 14.31 18.41
C ARG A 209 14.35 12.87 18.50
N VAL A 210 14.46 12.11 17.42
CA VAL A 210 13.98 10.73 17.37
C VAL A 210 14.93 9.85 16.57
N GLN A 211 14.95 8.57 16.91
CA GLN A 211 15.64 7.52 16.18
C GLN A 211 14.64 6.42 15.82
N PHE A 212 14.71 5.91 14.60
CA PHE A 212 13.85 4.87 14.04
C PHE A 212 14.69 3.67 13.58
N THR A 213 14.27 2.47 13.93
CA THR A 213 14.89 1.20 13.54
C THR A 213 13.84 0.13 13.24
N GLU A 214 14.31 -1.04 12.77
CA GLU A 214 13.48 -2.20 12.43
C GLU A 214 12.34 -1.86 11.46
N LEU A 215 12.63 -0.98 10.50
CA LEU A 215 11.67 -0.47 9.54
C LEU A 215 11.36 -1.51 8.47
N ARG A 216 10.10 -1.90 8.40
CA ARG A 216 9.62 -2.83 7.39
C ARG A 216 8.22 -2.45 6.97
N VAL A 217 8.01 -2.38 5.66
CA VAL A 217 6.66 -2.29 5.07
C VAL A 217 6.40 -3.55 4.26
N THR A 218 5.26 -4.17 4.52
CA THR A 218 4.73 -5.29 3.74
C THR A 218 3.44 -4.82 3.09
N THR A 219 3.36 -4.86 1.77
CA THR A 219 2.11 -4.59 1.04
C THR A 219 1.19 -5.78 1.15
N LYS A 220 -0.09 -5.51 1.41
CA LYS A 220 -1.17 -6.47 1.24
C LYS A 220 -1.79 -6.12 -0.12
N GLU A 221 -1.36 -6.80 -1.17
CA GLU A 221 -1.86 -6.56 -2.51
C GLU A 221 -2.74 -7.74 -2.92
N ALA A 222 -3.99 -7.45 -3.29
CA ALA A 222 -4.94 -8.51 -3.65
C ALA A 222 -4.39 -9.31 -4.83
N LEU A 223 -4.61 -10.63 -4.82
CA LEU A 223 -4.14 -11.49 -5.91
C LEU A 223 -4.65 -11.01 -7.27
N ALA A 224 -5.86 -10.45 -7.32
CA ALA A 224 -6.42 -9.79 -8.49
C ALA A 224 -5.55 -8.63 -9.02
N GLN A 225 -5.06 -7.75 -8.15
CA GLN A 225 -4.21 -6.63 -8.53
C GLN A 225 -2.83 -7.10 -9.03
N VAL A 226 -2.22 -8.05 -8.33
CA VAL A 226 -0.97 -8.71 -8.77
C VAL A 226 -1.16 -9.34 -10.15
N THR A 227 -2.28 -10.05 -10.33
CA THR A 227 -2.60 -10.75 -11.58
C THR A 227 -2.81 -9.79 -12.73
N VAL A 228 -3.53 -8.68 -12.52
CA VAL A 228 -3.74 -7.64 -13.54
C VAL A 228 -2.40 -7.07 -14.01
N ARG A 229 -1.50 -6.69 -13.09
CA ARG A 229 -0.17 -6.17 -13.42
C ARG A 229 0.62 -7.18 -14.25
N GLU A 230 0.79 -8.40 -13.74
CA GLU A 230 1.64 -9.40 -14.40
C GLU A 230 1.10 -9.85 -15.77
N VAL A 231 -0.23 -9.91 -15.94
CA VAL A 231 -0.82 -10.25 -17.24
C VAL A 231 -0.67 -9.09 -18.24
N LEU A 232 -0.76 -7.85 -17.76
CA LEU A 232 -0.53 -6.66 -18.60
C LEU A 232 0.94 -6.60 -19.05
N ASP A 233 1.88 -6.72 -18.12
CA ASP A 233 3.32 -6.62 -18.37
C ASP A 233 3.83 -7.72 -19.31
N ALA A 234 3.12 -8.85 -19.39
CA ALA A 234 3.48 -9.99 -20.23
C ALA A 234 2.87 -9.96 -21.64
N ASP A 235 2.04 -8.97 -22.00
CA ASP A 235 1.31 -8.96 -23.28
C ASP A 235 1.22 -7.54 -23.90
N ASP A 236 2.16 -7.22 -24.79
CA ASP A 236 2.31 -5.90 -25.45
C ASP A 236 1.07 -5.39 -26.21
N LYS A 237 0.10 -6.28 -26.50
CA LYS A 237 -1.16 -5.89 -27.16
C LYS A 237 -2.14 -5.22 -26.19
N LEU A 238 -1.98 -5.48 -24.90
CA LEU A 238 -2.79 -4.87 -23.86
C LEU A 238 -2.30 -3.45 -23.61
N VAL A 239 -3.24 -2.51 -23.60
CA VAL A 239 -2.98 -1.14 -23.12
C VAL A 239 -3.70 -0.85 -21.82
N GLY A 240 -4.54 -1.78 -21.36
CA GLY A 240 -5.15 -1.70 -20.05
C GLY A 240 -5.93 -2.95 -19.67
N LEU A 241 -5.99 -3.20 -18.36
CA LEU A 241 -6.78 -4.25 -17.75
C LEU A 241 -7.45 -3.70 -16.49
N ARG A 242 -8.72 -4.05 -16.30
CA ARG A 242 -9.52 -3.71 -15.12
C ARG A 242 -10.37 -4.88 -14.68
N ILE A 243 -10.48 -5.13 -13.39
CA ILE A 243 -11.46 -6.05 -12.80
C ILE A 243 -12.49 -5.22 -12.04
N VAL A 244 -13.75 -5.42 -12.37
CA VAL A 244 -14.91 -4.77 -11.74
C VAL A 244 -15.69 -5.83 -10.96
N ALA A 245 -15.91 -5.61 -9.67
CA ALA A 245 -16.66 -6.52 -8.82
C ALA A 245 -17.53 -5.73 -7.82
N ALA A 246 -18.57 -6.37 -7.30
CA ALA A 246 -19.33 -5.85 -6.17
C ALA A 246 -18.64 -6.26 -4.87
N ALA A 247 -18.43 -5.32 -3.94
CA ALA A 247 -17.85 -5.63 -2.62
C ALA A 247 -18.75 -6.59 -1.81
N LYS A 248 -20.07 -6.48 -2.00
CA LYS A 248 -21.12 -7.31 -1.39
C LYS A 248 -22.35 -7.28 -2.29
N GLU A 249 -23.28 -8.20 -2.06
CA GLU A 249 -24.59 -8.15 -2.70
C GLU A 249 -25.30 -6.81 -2.42
N GLY A 250 -25.95 -6.24 -3.43
CA GLY A 250 -26.63 -4.94 -3.34
C GLY A 250 -25.71 -3.70 -3.34
N VAL A 251 -24.38 -3.87 -3.33
CA VAL A 251 -23.43 -2.76 -3.48
C VAL A 251 -23.10 -2.55 -4.95
N GLU A 252 -23.02 -1.29 -5.38
CA GLU A 252 -22.67 -0.95 -6.77
C GLU A 252 -21.28 -1.53 -7.13
N PRO A 253 -21.14 -2.24 -8.27
CA PRO A 253 -19.84 -2.75 -8.70
C PRO A 253 -18.83 -1.63 -8.96
N GLN A 254 -17.62 -1.82 -8.47
CA GLN A 254 -16.51 -0.87 -8.57
C GLN A 254 -15.26 -1.56 -9.13
N VAL A 255 -14.32 -0.76 -9.64
CA VAL A 255 -12.99 -1.25 -10.06
C VAL A 255 -12.22 -1.70 -8.82
N ILE A 256 -11.92 -2.99 -8.73
CA ILE A 256 -11.20 -3.61 -7.61
C ILE A 256 -9.76 -3.97 -7.95
N ALA A 257 -9.42 -4.03 -9.24
CA ALA A 257 -8.04 -4.14 -9.70
C ALA A 257 -7.90 -3.39 -11.03
N SER A 258 -6.82 -2.62 -11.19
CA SER A 258 -6.50 -1.93 -12.43
C SER A 258 -5.02 -1.63 -12.52
N HIS A 259 -4.50 -1.61 -13.74
CA HIS A 259 -3.21 -1.04 -14.04
C HIS A 259 -3.10 0.47 -13.74
N GLU A 260 -4.22 1.19 -13.70
CA GLU A 260 -4.27 2.61 -13.35
C GLU A 260 -4.87 2.81 -11.96
N GLU A 261 -4.04 3.26 -11.01
CA GLU A 261 -4.45 3.37 -9.61
C GLU A 261 -5.61 4.35 -9.39
N LYS A 262 -5.66 5.45 -10.15
CA LYS A 262 -6.72 6.46 -10.08
C LYS A 262 -8.11 5.90 -10.39
N GLU A 263 -8.20 4.72 -11.02
CA GLU A 263 -9.45 4.03 -11.34
C GLU A 263 -9.98 3.20 -10.17
N MET A 264 -9.11 2.81 -9.23
CA MET A 264 -9.44 1.93 -8.11
C MET A 264 -10.56 2.53 -7.25
N GLY A 265 -11.62 1.75 -7.01
CA GLY A 265 -12.79 2.16 -6.24
C GLY A 265 -13.81 3.01 -7.01
N ARG A 266 -13.53 3.41 -8.27
CA ARG A 266 -14.54 4.09 -9.09
C ARG A 266 -15.66 3.14 -9.49
N PRO A 267 -16.90 3.63 -9.68
CA PRO A 267 -17.99 2.83 -10.22
C PRO A 267 -17.59 2.20 -11.56
N GLY A 268 -17.91 0.92 -11.74
CA GLY A 268 -17.69 0.24 -13.02
C GLY A 268 -18.49 0.88 -14.15
N GLU A 269 -17.95 0.81 -15.36
CA GLU A 269 -18.68 1.22 -16.57
C GLU A 269 -19.90 0.32 -16.79
N LYS A 270 -20.91 0.83 -17.51
CA LYS A 270 -22.15 0.11 -17.79
C LYS A 270 -21.90 -1.28 -18.40
N ALA A 271 -21.00 -1.38 -19.38
CA ALA A 271 -20.67 -2.65 -20.03
C ALA A 271 -20.06 -3.69 -19.07
N ALA A 272 -19.23 -3.25 -18.12
CA ALA A 272 -18.66 -4.16 -17.10
C ALA A 272 -19.72 -4.60 -16.09
N LYS A 273 -20.59 -3.68 -15.65
CA LYS A 273 -21.74 -4.00 -14.78
C LYS A 273 -22.69 -4.98 -15.45
N ASP A 274 -22.99 -4.77 -16.74
CA ASP A 274 -23.82 -5.66 -17.54
C ASP A 274 -23.15 -7.03 -17.75
N ALA A 275 -21.83 -7.08 -18.00
CA ALA A 275 -21.08 -8.33 -18.11
C ALA A 275 -21.14 -9.16 -16.82
N LEU A 276 -20.99 -8.51 -15.67
CA LEU A 276 -21.11 -9.12 -14.35
C LEU A 276 -22.54 -9.63 -14.10
N ALA A 277 -23.56 -8.79 -14.32
CA ALA A 277 -24.94 -9.12 -14.00
C ALA A 277 -25.58 -10.13 -14.96
N LYS A 278 -25.24 -10.07 -16.25
CA LYS A 278 -25.88 -10.88 -17.30
C LYS A 278 -25.01 -12.04 -17.77
N SER A 279 -23.77 -12.12 -17.32
CA SER A 279 -22.80 -13.14 -17.71
C SER A 279 -22.58 -13.19 -19.23
N LYS A 280 -22.51 -12.00 -19.87
CA LYS A 280 -22.38 -11.82 -21.33
C LYS A 280 -21.18 -10.94 -21.68
N ASN A 281 -20.66 -11.13 -22.89
CA ASN A 281 -19.58 -10.32 -23.42
C ASN A 281 -20.13 -9.05 -24.05
N TYR A 282 -19.41 -7.93 -23.88
CA TYR A 282 -19.73 -6.65 -24.48
C TYR A 282 -18.51 -6.09 -25.17
N TYR A 283 -18.66 -5.66 -26.41
CA TYR A 283 -17.63 -5.01 -27.20
C TYR A 283 -17.94 -3.52 -27.31
N LEU A 284 -16.93 -2.68 -27.11
CA LEU A 284 -17.01 -1.24 -27.34
C LEU A 284 -15.73 -0.73 -27.97
N LYS A 285 -15.86 0.01 -29.08
CA LYS A 285 -14.76 0.75 -29.69
C LYS A 285 -14.93 2.23 -29.37
N THR A 286 -13.89 2.86 -28.81
CA THR A 286 -13.91 4.28 -28.46
C THR A 286 -12.58 4.91 -28.86
N GLY A 287 -12.62 5.82 -29.84
CA GLY A 287 -11.42 6.43 -30.40
C GLY A 287 -10.44 5.39 -30.94
N ASP A 288 -9.24 5.38 -30.37
CA ASP A 288 -8.12 4.50 -30.69
C ASP A 288 -8.00 3.29 -29.76
N THR A 289 -9.06 2.97 -29.01
CA THR A 289 -9.10 1.80 -28.14
C THR A 289 -10.32 0.92 -28.39
N VAL A 290 -10.13 -0.37 -28.13
CA VAL A 290 -11.18 -1.37 -28.07
C VAL A 290 -11.20 -1.97 -26.69
N THR A 291 -12.35 -1.88 -26.04
CA THR A 291 -12.63 -2.45 -24.73
C THR A 291 -13.60 -3.61 -24.89
N VAL A 292 -13.19 -4.79 -24.44
CA VAL A 292 -14.08 -5.96 -24.32
C VAL A 292 -14.32 -6.24 -22.84
N SER A 293 -15.59 -6.18 -22.41
CA SER A 293 -16.02 -6.52 -21.05
C SER A 293 -16.55 -7.95 -21.04
N LEU A 294 -15.97 -8.81 -20.22
CA LEU A 294 -16.30 -10.24 -20.15
C LEU A 294 -16.58 -10.66 -18.71
N PRO A 295 -17.45 -11.66 -18.47
CA PRO A 295 -17.59 -12.25 -17.15
C PRO A 295 -16.29 -12.97 -16.77
N LEU A 296 -15.82 -12.73 -15.55
CA LEU A 296 -14.74 -13.48 -14.91
C LEU A 296 -15.36 -14.53 -13.99
N ARG A 297 -15.03 -15.79 -14.20
CA ARG A 297 -15.64 -16.91 -13.50
C ARG A 297 -14.72 -17.55 -12.48
N ASP A 298 -15.31 -18.06 -11.40
CA ASP A 298 -14.61 -18.89 -10.44
C ASP A 298 -14.44 -20.33 -10.95
N LYS A 299 -13.84 -21.20 -10.11
CA LYS A 299 -13.66 -22.61 -10.44
C LYS A 299 -14.96 -23.40 -10.66
N ASN A 300 -16.10 -22.91 -10.17
CA ASN A 300 -17.41 -23.53 -10.31
C ASN A 300 -18.14 -23.05 -11.58
N GLY A 301 -17.62 -22.01 -12.25
CA GLY A 301 -18.22 -21.38 -13.42
C GLY A 301 -19.12 -20.19 -13.09
N ASP A 302 -19.23 -19.83 -11.81
CA ASP A 302 -20.03 -18.69 -11.36
C ASP A 302 -19.31 -17.38 -11.67
N THR A 303 -20.05 -16.40 -12.19
CA THR A 303 -19.48 -15.07 -12.48
C THR A 303 -19.26 -14.31 -11.17
N ILE A 304 -18.00 -14.06 -10.84
CA ILE A 304 -17.58 -13.37 -9.61
C ILE A 304 -17.17 -11.92 -9.83
N ALA A 305 -16.81 -11.57 -11.08
CA ALA A 305 -16.43 -10.21 -11.48
C ALA A 305 -16.64 -10.03 -12.99
N ALA A 306 -16.38 -8.83 -13.49
CA ALA A 306 -16.19 -8.56 -14.91
C ALA A 306 -14.74 -8.12 -15.17
N LEU A 307 -14.13 -8.65 -16.22
CA LEU A 307 -12.84 -8.22 -16.73
C LEU A 307 -13.06 -7.28 -17.91
N GLN A 308 -12.43 -6.11 -17.89
CA GLN A 308 -12.31 -5.24 -19.06
C GLN A 308 -10.91 -5.40 -19.66
N VAL A 309 -10.86 -5.85 -20.91
CA VAL A 309 -9.64 -6.00 -21.71
C VAL A 309 -9.55 -4.86 -22.70
N ILE A 310 -8.53 -4.02 -22.57
CA ILE A 310 -8.36 -2.80 -23.37
C ILE A 310 -7.14 -2.99 -24.28
N THR A 311 -7.36 -2.82 -25.59
CA THR A 311 -6.34 -3.00 -26.63
C THR A 311 -6.36 -1.82 -27.60
N ARG A 312 -5.24 -1.58 -28.30
CA ARG A 312 -5.27 -0.74 -29.51
C ARG A 312 -5.80 -1.56 -30.68
N PRO A 313 -6.75 -1.04 -31.47
CA PRO A 313 -7.23 -1.71 -32.65
C PRO A 313 -6.15 -1.77 -33.71
N SER A 314 -5.95 -2.96 -34.28
CA SER A 314 -5.18 -3.11 -35.51
C SER A 314 -6.07 -2.78 -36.73
N GLY A 315 -5.46 -2.39 -37.85
CA GLY A 315 -6.19 -1.99 -39.07
C GLY A 315 -7.13 -3.06 -39.63
N THR A 316 -6.99 -4.31 -39.21
CA THR A 316 -7.82 -5.46 -39.63
C THR A 316 -8.64 -6.06 -38.47
N GLN A 317 -8.76 -5.38 -37.32
CA GLN A 317 -9.45 -5.94 -36.16
C GLN A 317 -10.98 -5.94 -36.35
N THR A 318 -11.59 -7.12 -36.20
CA THR A 318 -13.05 -7.31 -36.11
C THR A 318 -13.48 -7.49 -34.65
N GLU A 319 -14.77 -7.29 -34.37
CA GLU A 319 -15.35 -7.56 -33.04
C GLU A 319 -15.08 -9.01 -32.60
N GLU A 320 -15.32 -9.98 -33.49
CA GLU A 320 -15.10 -11.40 -33.21
C GLU A 320 -13.64 -11.71 -32.83
N ASN A 321 -12.67 -11.13 -33.55
CA ASN A 321 -11.26 -11.31 -33.25
C ASN A 321 -10.85 -10.63 -31.93
N ALA A 322 -11.42 -9.46 -31.61
CA ALA A 322 -11.20 -8.78 -30.35
C ALA A 322 -11.75 -9.59 -29.16
N VAL A 323 -12.97 -10.12 -29.29
CA VAL A 323 -13.59 -10.99 -28.27
C VAL A 323 -12.80 -12.28 -28.10
N SER A 324 -12.39 -12.92 -29.21
CA SER A 324 -11.56 -14.14 -29.18
C SER A 324 -10.22 -13.92 -28.48
N TYR A 325 -9.58 -12.78 -28.72
CA TYR A 325 -8.37 -12.38 -28.00
C TYR A 325 -8.64 -12.17 -26.50
N ALA A 326 -9.67 -11.38 -26.16
CA ALA A 326 -9.99 -11.08 -24.77
C ALA A 326 -10.37 -12.34 -23.96
N LEU A 327 -11.02 -13.33 -24.58
CA LEU A 327 -11.28 -14.64 -23.96
C LEU A 327 -10.00 -15.40 -23.61
N LYS A 328 -8.91 -15.25 -24.37
CA LYS A 328 -7.61 -15.83 -24.00
C LYS A 328 -7.04 -15.16 -22.76
N VAL A 329 -7.20 -13.84 -22.64
CA VAL A 329 -6.78 -13.07 -21.46
C VAL A 329 -7.60 -13.46 -20.23
N VAL A 330 -8.93 -13.58 -20.36
CA VAL A 330 -9.82 -14.09 -19.31
C VAL A 330 -9.30 -15.43 -18.78
N LYS A 331 -9.01 -16.39 -19.66
CA LYS A 331 -8.49 -17.71 -19.24
C LYS A 331 -7.16 -17.62 -18.47
N LYS A 332 -6.25 -16.71 -18.84
CA LYS A 332 -5.01 -16.48 -18.09
C LYS A 332 -5.30 -15.97 -16.67
N ILE A 333 -6.30 -15.11 -16.51
CA ILE A 333 -6.68 -14.52 -15.22
C ILE A 333 -7.45 -15.55 -14.36
N GLU A 334 -8.43 -16.26 -14.91
CA GLU A 334 -9.16 -17.34 -14.24
C GLU A 334 -8.25 -18.52 -13.86
N ALA A 335 -7.09 -18.67 -14.52
CA ALA A 335 -6.07 -19.62 -14.11
C ALA A 335 -5.50 -19.30 -12.71
N ARG A 336 -5.58 -18.05 -12.26
CA ARG A 336 -5.01 -17.55 -11.01
C ARG A 336 -6.07 -17.15 -9.99
N LEU A 337 -7.15 -16.50 -10.43
CA LEU A 337 -8.28 -16.08 -9.59
C LEU A 337 -9.32 -17.19 -9.59
N LYS A 338 -9.31 -18.02 -8.55
CA LYS A 338 -10.14 -19.24 -8.47
C LYS A 338 -11.43 -19.05 -7.69
N SER A 339 -11.56 -17.94 -6.98
CA SER A 339 -12.69 -17.64 -6.11
C SER A 339 -12.85 -16.14 -5.89
N ALA A 340 -14.01 -15.72 -5.39
CA ALA A 340 -14.25 -14.33 -5.00
C ALA A 340 -13.30 -13.82 -3.91
N LYS A 341 -12.68 -14.72 -3.12
CA LYS A 341 -11.67 -14.33 -2.11
C LYS A 341 -10.37 -13.84 -2.73
N ASP A 342 -10.07 -14.24 -3.96
CA ASP A 342 -8.86 -13.81 -4.67
C ASP A 342 -8.99 -12.38 -5.24
N LEU A 343 -10.22 -11.85 -5.21
CA LEU A 343 -10.56 -10.51 -5.72
C LEU A 343 -10.27 -9.38 -4.72
N ALA A 344 -10.14 -9.70 -3.44
CA ALA A 344 -9.97 -8.74 -2.36
C ALA A 344 -8.83 -9.18 -1.41
N ASP A 345 -8.34 -8.24 -0.62
CA ASP A 345 -7.35 -8.48 0.43
C ASP A 345 -7.94 -9.14 1.68
#